data_AF-A0A7Y3BYQ1-F1
#
_entry.id   AF-A0A7Y3BYQ1-F1
#
_cell.length_a   1.000
_cell.length_b   1.000
_cell.length_c   1.000
_cell.angle_alpha   90.00
_cell.angle_beta   90.00
_cell.angle_gamma   90.00
#
_symmetry.space_group_name_H-M   'P 1'
#
loop_
_entity.id
_entity.type
_entity.pdbx_description
1 polymer ?
#
loop_
_entity_poly.entity_id
_entity_poly.type
_entity_poly.pdbx_seq_one_letter_code
_entity_poly.pdbx_strand_id
1 'polypeptide(L)'
;METDSDSPGGPQRIDGLGAHPWAPVLVLVAVALLSSVAQDAVADILGPFGVMVGQAMAGWLIVRNASAFRGRERVSWRLVGGGFLVAAAGVLVVATLGIMNGSAPAFGPTDLIFVLGYLMILSGFATLPHLASNTAQRSRVFLDGLIGAVSLAAVLWTLFLAELLQQLEGAPFWERLIASIYPILDIVMLVMLLWVAVRRSSYRFDPRLLTFGFALAVQAAADITFFVNGVGQTFEQASPAYGLYIMAAAGFTAAGLLLRNSPKPREYADRGQPLWAILAPYSAMIALIVLVAYTQVTNPGELENQGLLAIATVLVALVILRQGVEI
;
A
#
# COMPACT_ATOMS: atom_id res chain seq x y z
N MET A 1 -36.97 33.31 -29.21
CA MET A 1 -36.82 32.38 -30.34
C MET A 1 -35.76 31.39 -29.91
N GLU A 2 -36.18 30.43 -29.09
CA GLU A 2 -35.38 29.33 -28.57
C GLU A 2 -35.18 28.32 -29.70
N THR A 3 -33.93 28.02 -30.04
CA THR A 3 -33.59 26.84 -30.83
C THR A 3 -33.01 25.82 -29.89
N ASP A 4 -33.92 25.00 -29.38
CA ASP A 4 -33.70 23.74 -28.69
C ASP A 4 -33.06 22.78 -29.71
N SER A 5 -31.73 22.70 -29.71
CA SER A 5 -30.98 21.86 -30.64
C SER A 5 -30.66 20.53 -29.97
N ASP A 6 -31.38 19.50 -30.41
CA ASP A 6 -31.11 18.08 -30.24
C ASP A 6 -29.62 17.75 -30.03
N SER A 7 -29.22 17.57 -28.78
CA SER A 7 -27.93 16.97 -28.47
C SER A 7 -27.99 15.47 -28.81
N PRO A 8 -27.13 14.98 -29.71
CA PRO A 8 -27.22 13.64 -30.29
C PRO A 8 -27.09 12.57 -29.21
N GLY A 9 -27.98 11.59 -29.27
CA GLY A 9 -28.10 10.45 -28.37
C GLY A 9 -26.73 9.91 -27.95
N GLY A 10 -26.37 10.19 -26.69
CA GLY A 10 -25.20 9.61 -26.07
C GLY A 10 -25.27 8.08 -26.18
N PRO A 11 -24.12 7.39 -26.31
CA PRO A 11 -24.06 5.96 -26.52
C PRO A 11 -24.89 5.25 -25.44
N GLN A 12 -26.03 4.68 -25.85
CA GLN A 12 -26.81 3.78 -25.03
C GLN A 12 -25.90 2.61 -24.68
N ARG A 13 -25.37 2.65 -23.46
CA ARG A 13 -24.52 1.60 -22.93
C ARG A 13 -25.41 0.36 -22.86
N ILE A 14 -25.14 -0.59 -23.73
CA ILE A 14 -25.84 -1.87 -23.75
C ILE A 14 -25.54 -2.54 -22.41
N ASP A 15 -26.49 -2.47 -21.48
CA ASP A 15 -26.50 -3.19 -20.20
C ASP A 15 -26.80 -4.67 -20.50
N GLY A 16 -25.91 -5.31 -21.25
CA GLY A 16 -25.99 -6.73 -21.59
C GLY A 16 -25.59 -7.58 -20.39
N LEU A 17 -26.56 -8.33 -19.84
CA LEU A 17 -26.36 -9.46 -18.91
C LEU A 17 -25.51 -9.17 -17.65
N GLY A 18 -26.07 -8.32 -16.78
CA GLY A 18 -26.46 -8.72 -15.41
C GLY A 18 -25.41 -9.03 -14.34
N ALA A 19 -24.11 -9.05 -14.63
CA ALA A 19 -23.13 -9.25 -13.57
C ALA A 19 -22.97 -7.97 -12.73
N HIS A 20 -23.23 -8.07 -11.42
CA HIS A 20 -23.03 -6.95 -10.48
C HIS A 20 -21.56 -6.49 -10.53
N PRO A 21 -21.26 -5.18 -10.63
CA PRO A 21 -19.89 -4.68 -10.86
C PRO A 21 -18.91 -5.08 -9.76
N TRP A 22 -19.41 -5.43 -8.56
CA TRP A 22 -18.61 -5.86 -7.41
C TRP A 22 -18.42 -7.38 -7.30
N ALA A 23 -19.02 -8.18 -8.18
CA ALA A 23 -18.83 -9.64 -8.21
C ALA A 23 -17.36 -10.06 -8.13
N PRO A 24 -16.41 -9.50 -8.91
CA PRO A 24 -14.99 -9.87 -8.80
C PRO A 24 -14.39 -9.62 -7.42
N VAL A 25 -14.76 -8.52 -6.75
CA VAL A 25 -14.27 -8.21 -5.40
C VAL A 25 -14.80 -9.23 -4.40
N LEU A 26 -16.09 -9.57 -4.48
CA LEU A 26 -16.72 -10.56 -3.60
C LEU A 26 -16.13 -11.96 -3.80
N VAL A 27 -15.83 -12.34 -5.04
CA VAL A 27 -15.15 -13.61 -5.35
C VAL A 27 -13.75 -13.61 -4.71
N LEU A 28 -12.95 -12.55 -4.88
CA LEU A 28 -11.63 -12.48 -4.24
C LEU A 28 -11.72 -12.51 -2.71
N VAL A 29 -12.69 -11.83 -2.09
CA VAL A 29 -12.92 -11.90 -0.64
C VAL A 29 -13.27 -13.32 -0.20
N ALA A 30 -14.15 -14.01 -0.93
CA ALA A 30 -14.50 -15.40 -0.62
C ALA A 30 -13.29 -16.33 -0.74
N VAL A 31 -12.46 -16.16 -1.78
CA VAL A 31 -11.22 -16.91 -1.96
C VAL A 31 -10.22 -16.59 -0.85
N ALA A 32 -10.06 -15.32 -0.46
CA ALA A 32 -9.20 -14.91 0.65
C ALA A 32 -9.59 -15.59 1.97
N LEU A 33 -10.89 -15.59 2.28
CA LEU A 33 -11.42 -16.25 3.48
C LEU A 33 -11.21 -17.76 3.42
N LEU A 34 -11.50 -18.39 2.27
CA LEU A 34 -11.27 -19.82 2.07
C LEU A 34 -9.80 -20.19 2.24
N SER A 35 -8.89 -19.45 1.61
CA SER A 35 -7.44 -19.64 1.73
C SER A 35 -6.93 -19.45 3.16
N SER A 36 -7.63 -18.68 4.01
CA SER A 36 -7.24 -18.46 5.41
C SER A 36 -7.63 -19.61 6.35
N VAL A 37 -8.60 -20.44 5.95
CA VAL A 37 -9.13 -21.55 6.79
C VAL A 37 -8.89 -22.93 6.18
N ALA A 38 -8.48 -22.99 4.92
CA ALA A 38 -8.20 -24.23 4.22
C ALA A 38 -6.91 -24.88 4.74
N GLN A 39 -6.79 -26.20 4.54
CA GLN A 39 -5.55 -26.92 4.80
C GLN A 39 -4.43 -26.41 3.86
N ASP A 40 -3.18 -26.49 4.31
CA ASP A 40 -1.99 -25.95 3.62
C ASP A 40 -1.96 -26.31 2.12
N ALA A 41 -2.22 -27.57 1.77
CA ALA A 41 -2.22 -28.04 0.38
C ALA A 41 -3.22 -27.30 -0.53
N VAL A 42 -4.38 -26.89 0.00
CA VAL A 42 -5.38 -26.12 -0.75
C VAL A 42 -4.98 -24.64 -0.80
N ALA A 43 -4.43 -24.11 0.30
CA ALA A 43 -3.93 -22.74 0.36
C ALA A 43 -2.76 -22.51 -0.61
N ASP A 44 -1.86 -23.47 -0.78
CA ASP A 44 -0.72 -23.39 -1.70
C ASP A 44 -1.12 -23.40 -3.18
N ILE A 45 -2.27 -23.99 -3.51
CA ILE A 45 -2.83 -23.94 -4.88
C ILE A 45 -3.61 -22.64 -5.10
N LEU A 46 -4.53 -22.33 -4.18
CA LEU A 46 -5.41 -21.17 -4.32
C LEU A 46 -4.67 -19.85 -4.12
N GLY A 47 -3.63 -19.85 -3.30
CA GLY A 47 -2.91 -18.67 -2.86
C GLY A 47 -2.23 -17.93 -4.01
N PRO A 48 -1.18 -18.51 -4.63
CA PRO A 48 -0.48 -17.87 -5.74
C PRO A 48 -1.42 -17.53 -6.90
N PHE A 49 -2.36 -18.41 -7.23
CA PHE A 49 -3.33 -18.18 -8.29
C PHE A 49 -4.27 -17.01 -7.96
N GLY A 50 -4.82 -16.97 -6.75
CA GLY A 50 -5.70 -15.90 -6.28
C GLY A 50 -4.99 -14.55 -6.24
N VAL A 51 -3.74 -14.52 -5.77
CA VAL A 51 -2.92 -13.30 -5.79
C VAL A 51 -2.66 -12.85 -7.22
N MET A 52 -2.20 -13.75 -8.11
CA MET A 52 -1.95 -13.43 -9.52
C MET A 52 -3.21 -12.86 -10.20
N VAL A 53 -4.35 -13.56 -10.11
CA VAL A 53 -5.61 -13.13 -10.72
C VAL A 53 -6.09 -11.82 -10.13
N GLY A 54 -6.03 -11.66 -8.80
CA GLY A 54 -6.45 -10.43 -8.13
C GLY A 54 -5.61 -9.23 -8.54
N GLN A 55 -4.28 -9.37 -8.57
CA GLN A 55 -3.36 -8.30 -8.99
C GLN A 55 -3.54 -7.98 -10.48
N ALA A 56 -3.67 -8.99 -11.34
CA ALA A 56 -3.91 -8.79 -12.77
C ALA A 56 -5.23 -8.04 -13.03
N MET A 57 -6.28 -8.41 -12.29
CA MET A 57 -7.59 -7.78 -12.40
C MET A 57 -7.57 -6.34 -11.88
N ALA A 58 -6.94 -6.08 -10.72
CA ALA A 58 -6.74 -4.73 -10.20
C ALA A 58 -5.97 -3.86 -11.21
N GLY A 59 -4.83 -4.36 -11.71
CA GLY A 59 -4.02 -3.66 -12.71
C GLY A 59 -4.79 -3.35 -13.99
N TRP A 60 -5.48 -4.34 -14.56
CA TRP A 60 -6.29 -4.15 -15.77
C TRP A 60 -7.42 -3.14 -15.58
N LEU A 61 -8.18 -3.24 -14.48
CA LEU A 61 -9.28 -2.30 -14.19
C LEU A 61 -8.76 -0.88 -14.01
N ILE A 62 -7.66 -0.70 -13.27
CA ILE A 62 -7.06 0.63 -13.06
C ILE A 62 -6.58 1.20 -14.40
N VAL A 63 -5.84 0.45 -15.23
CA VAL A 63 -5.37 0.92 -16.55
C VAL A 63 -6.53 1.24 -17.48
N ARG A 64 -7.56 0.38 -17.52
CA ARG A 64 -8.75 0.58 -18.36
C ARG A 64 -9.51 1.84 -17.93
N ASN A 65 -9.79 1.98 -16.65
CA ASN A 65 -10.56 3.10 -16.12
C ASN A 65 -9.74 4.41 -16.09
N ALA A 66 -8.41 4.34 -16.12
CA ALA A 66 -7.53 5.50 -16.27
C ALA A 66 -7.81 6.29 -17.56
N SER A 67 -8.40 5.65 -18.59
CA SER A 67 -8.78 6.30 -19.85
C SER A 67 -9.81 7.42 -19.67
N ALA A 68 -10.62 7.39 -18.60
CA ALA A 68 -11.58 8.45 -18.29
C ALA A 68 -10.91 9.78 -17.88
N PHE A 69 -9.65 9.73 -17.43
CA PHE A 69 -8.88 10.91 -17.01
C PHE A 69 -8.04 11.46 -18.17
N ARG A 70 -7.46 12.65 -18.00
CA ARG A 70 -6.59 13.30 -19.00
C ARG A 70 -5.25 13.70 -18.38
N GLY A 71 -4.24 13.95 -19.22
CA GLY A 71 -2.93 14.46 -18.82
C GLY A 71 -2.22 13.60 -17.77
N ARG A 72 -1.67 14.25 -16.75
CA ARG A 72 -0.88 13.61 -15.67
C ARG A 72 -1.68 12.61 -14.85
N GLU A 73 -2.97 12.82 -14.63
CA GLU A 73 -3.81 11.89 -13.86
C GLU A 73 -3.98 10.56 -14.60
N ARG A 74 -4.15 10.58 -15.93
CA ARG A 74 -4.18 9.37 -16.75
C ARG A 74 -2.85 8.60 -16.67
N VAL A 75 -1.72 9.30 -16.77
CA VAL A 75 -0.38 8.68 -16.70
C VAL A 75 -0.17 8.05 -15.32
N SER A 76 -0.51 8.78 -14.26
CA SER A 76 -0.42 8.30 -12.89
C SER A 76 -1.16 6.98 -12.67
N TRP A 77 -2.45 6.93 -13.01
CA TRP A 77 -3.23 5.71 -12.82
C TRP A 77 -2.76 4.57 -13.73
N ARG A 78 -2.26 4.87 -14.94
CA ARG A 78 -1.65 3.84 -15.79
C ARG A 78 -0.37 3.25 -15.19
N LEU A 79 0.45 4.07 -14.54
CA LEU A 79 1.65 3.60 -13.84
C LEU A 79 1.27 2.71 -12.64
N VAL A 80 0.28 3.13 -11.83
CA VAL A 80 -0.24 2.31 -10.73
C VAL A 80 -0.77 0.97 -11.23
N GLY A 81 -1.66 0.99 -12.22
CA GLY A 81 -2.21 -0.25 -12.77
C GLY A 81 -1.15 -1.12 -13.47
N GLY A 82 -0.17 -0.50 -14.13
CA GLY A 82 0.98 -1.18 -14.71
C GLY A 82 1.84 -1.89 -13.66
N GLY A 83 2.07 -1.27 -12.51
CA GLY A 83 2.80 -1.88 -11.41
C GLY A 83 2.13 -3.16 -10.89
N PHE A 84 0.79 -3.19 -10.81
CA PHE A 84 0.07 -4.42 -10.46
C PHE A 84 0.13 -5.51 -11.53
N LEU A 85 0.13 -5.13 -12.82
CA LEU A 85 0.33 -6.10 -13.90
C LEU A 85 1.74 -6.70 -13.85
N VAL A 86 2.75 -5.89 -13.54
CA VAL A 86 4.13 -6.36 -13.33
C VAL A 86 4.20 -7.29 -12.12
N ALA A 87 3.54 -6.95 -11.01
CA ALA A 87 3.47 -7.83 -9.84
C ALA A 87 2.79 -9.17 -10.17
N ALA A 88 1.67 -9.16 -10.90
CA ALA A 88 1.01 -10.39 -11.34
C ALA A 88 1.92 -11.26 -12.22
N ALA A 89 2.69 -10.65 -13.13
CA ALA A 89 3.70 -11.36 -13.90
C ALA A 89 4.83 -11.92 -13.01
N GLY A 90 5.24 -11.20 -11.98
CA GLY A 90 6.18 -11.67 -10.96
C GLY A 90 5.70 -12.94 -10.27
N VAL A 91 4.44 -13.00 -9.84
CA VAL A 91 3.84 -14.21 -9.23
C VAL A 91 3.90 -15.39 -10.19
N LEU A 92 3.57 -15.18 -11.47
CA LEU A 92 3.63 -16.23 -12.49
C LEU A 92 5.07 -16.73 -12.71
N VAL A 93 6.06 -15.83 -12.73
CA VAL A 93 7.47 -16.18 -12.89
C VAL A 93 7.97 -16.99 -11.70
N VAL A 94 7.70 -16.56 -10.47
CA VAL A 94 8.08 -17.28 -9.25
C VAL A 94 7.45 -18.68 -9.22
N ALA A 95 6.14 -18.77 -9.50
CA ALA A 95 5.45 -20.06 -9.55
C ALA A 95 6.05 -21.00 -10.60
N THR A 96 6.34 -20.48 -11.80
CA THR A 96 6.95 -21.28 -12.88
C THR A 96 8.34 -21.78 -12.50
N LEU A 97 9.17 -20.92 -11.89
CA LEU A 97 10.51 -21.28 -11.45
C LEU A 97 10.47 -22.28 -10.28
N GLY A 98 9.52 -22.15 -9.37
CA GLY A 98 9.27 -23.14 -8.31
C GLY A 98 8.98 -24.52 -8.88
N ILE A 99 8.10 -24.60 -9.90
CA ILE A 99 7.79 -25.86 -10.59
C ILE A 99 9.03 -26.43 -11.32
N MET A 100 9.81 -25.58 -11.99
CA MET A 100 10.97 -26.04 -12.77
C MET A 100 12.16 -26.48 -11.90
N ASN A 101 12.41 -25.78 -10.79
CA ASN A 101 13.57 -25.99 -9.94
C ASN A 101 13.26 -26.82 -8.68
N GLY A 102 11.99 -27.17 -8.45
CA GLY A 102 11.50 -27.89 -7.27
C GLY A 102 11.38 -27.05 -6.01
N SER A 103 11.94 -25.83 -6.00
CA SER A 103 11.72 -24.81 -4.98
C SER A 103 12.14 -23.44 -5.50
N ALA A 104 11.57 -22.39 -4.93
CA ALA A 104 12.05 -21.02 -5.10
C ALA A 104 12.45 -20.47 -3.73
N PRO A 105 13.54 -19.67 -3.62
CA PRO A 105 13.84 -18.98 -2.37
C PRO A 105 12.71 -18.00 -2.03
N ALA A 106 12.39 -17.84 -0.75
CA ALA A 106 11.37 -16.88 -0.31
C ALA A 106 11.75 -15.43 -0.69
N PHE A 107 13.05 -15.11 -0.61
CA PHE A 107 13.61 -13.85 -1.08
C PHE A 107 14.77 -14.11 -2.04
N GLY A 108 14.66 -13.64 -3.27
CA GLY A 108 15.66 -13.89 -4.30
C GLY A 108 15.64 -12.89 -5.46
N PRO A 109 16.45 -13.13 -6.50
CA PRO A 109 16.57 -12.21 -7.64
C PRO A 109 15.25 -11.95 -8.38
N THR A 110 14.31 -12.90 -8.34
CA THR A 110 12.96 -12.76 -8.94
C THR A 110 12.16 -11.63 -8.31
N ASP A 111 12.45 -11.27 -7.07
CA ASP A 111 11.75 -10.21 -6.36
C ASP A 111 11.99 -8.82 -6.93
N LEU A 112 13.02 -8.64 -7.77
CA LEU A 112 13.22 -7.41 -8.52
C LEU A 112 12.02 -7.06 -9.42
N ILE A 113 11.22 -8.04 -9.82
CA ILE A 113 9.97 -7.82 -10.56
C ILE A 113 8.94 -7.12 -9.65
N PHE A 114 8.79 -7.56 -8.39
CA PHE A 114 7.88 -6.93 -7.43
C PHE A 114 8.38 -5.54 -7.02
N VAL A 115 9.70 -5.38 -6.81
CA VAL A 115 10.31 -4.07 -6.57
C VAL A 115 10.01 -3.10 -7.72
N LEU A 116 10.14 -3.54 -8.97
CA LEU A 116 9.75 -2.73 -10.12
C LEU A 116 8.26 -2.36 -10.08
N GLY A 117 7.39 -3.31 -9.73
CA GLY A 117 5.97 -3.05 -9.50
C GLY A 117 5.72 -1.94 -8.47
N TYR A 118 6.39 -2.02 -7.31
CA TYR A 118 6.36 -0.98 -6.27
C TYR A 118 6.82 0.39 -6.80
N LEU A 119 7.97 0.44 -7.50
CA LEU A 119 8.50 1.68 -8.06
C LEU A 119 7.56 2.31 -9.09
N MET A 120 6.88 1.50 -9.89
CA MET A 120 5.85 1.98 -10.82
C MET A 120 4.64 2.56 -10.08
N ILE A 121 4.17 1.90 -9.03
CA ILE A 121 3.05 2.41 -8.21
C ILE A 121 3.43 3.72 -7.53
N LEU A 122 4.61 3.80 -6.91
CA LEU A 122 5.14 5.02 -6.31
C LEU A 122 5.25 6.17 -7.33
N SER A 123 5.78 5.89 -8.51
CA SER A 123 5.86 6.85 -9.61
C SER A 123 4.47 7.30 -10.07
N GLY A 124 3.51 6.38 -10.07
CA GLY A 124 2.10 6.68 -10.30
C GLY A 124 1.57 7.70 -9.29
N PHE A 125 1.69 7.44 -7.99
CA PHE A 125 1.22 8.38 -6.98
C PHE A 125 1.95 9.73 -7.01
N ALA A 126 3.26 9.73 -7.19
CA ALA A 126 4.07 10.95 -7.29
C ALA A 126 3.67 11.82 -8.50
N THR A 127 3.18 11.23 -9.58
CA THR A 127 2.77 11.96 -10.79
C THR A 127 1.36 12.54 -10.72
N LEU A 128 0.53 12.14 -9.75
CA LEU A 128 -0.83 12.67 -9.60
C LEU A 128 -0.81 14.21 -9.54
N PRO A 129 -1.76 14.89 -10.20
CA PRO A 129 -1.80 16.34 -10.20
C PRO A 129 -1.94 16.89 -8.77
N HIS A 130 -1.25 18.00 -8.53
CA HIS A 130 -1.25 18.71 -7.26
C HIS A 130 -2.02 20.02 -7.44
N LEU A 131 -2.93 20.34 -6.51
CA LEU A 131 -3.45 21.70 -6.42
C LEU A 131 -2.31 22.67 -6.10
N ALA A 132 -2.40 23.89 -6.60
CA ALA A 132 -1.44 24.95 -6.32
C ALA A 132 -1.48 25.29 -4.81
N SER A 133 -0.64 24.62 -4.03
CA SER A 133 -0.39 24.92 -2.63
C SER A 133 0.87 25.77 -2.49
N ASN A 134 0.87 26.67 -1.50
CA ASN A 134 2.06 27.39 -1.06
C ASN A 134 3.15 26.37 -0.64
N THR A 135 4.43 26.71 -0.85
CA THR A 135 5.58 25.88 -0.48
C THR A 135 5.55 25.48 0.98
N ALA A 136 5.20 26.40 1.89
CA ALA A 136 5.05 26.12 3.32
C ALA A 136 4.01 25.00 3.60
N GLN A 137 2.88 25.03 2.89
CA GLN A 137 1.85 23.99 3.03
C GLN A 137 2.36 22.64 2.52
N ARG A 138 3.14 22.62 1.43
CA ARG A 138 3.74 21.37 0.92
C ARG A 138 4.72 20.78 1.92
N SER A 139 5.60 21.61 2.48
CA SER A 139 6.54 21.20 3.50
C SER A 139 5.84 20.64 4.74
N ARG A 140 4.74 21.27 5.19
CA ARG A 140 3.97 20.79 6.34
C ARG A 140 3.41 19.38 6.12
N VAL A 141 2.71 19.16 5.00
CA VAL A 141 2.13 17.83 4.72
C VAL A 141 3.24 16.78 4.53
N PHE A 142 4.37 17.15 3.93
CA PHE A 142 5.53 16.27 3.81
C PHE A 142 6.09 15.89 5.19
N LEU A 143 6.28 16.85 6.09
CA LEU A 143 6.75 16.61 7.46
C LEU A 143 5.76 15.78 8.26
N ASP A 144 4.45 16.04 8.18
CA ASP A 144 3.42 15.24 8.84
C ASP A 144 3.47 13.78 8.35
N GLY A 145 3.66 13.57 7.04
CA GLY A 145 3.87 12.25 6.45
C GLY A 145 5.14 11.57 6.96
N LEU A 146 6.24 12.31 7.08
CA LEU A 146 7.52 11.80 7.57
C LEU A 146 7.48 11.46 9.08
N ILE A 147 6.78 12.25 9.89
CA ILE A 147 6.53 11.96 11.31
C ILE A 147 5.78 10.63 11.43
N GLY A 148 4.71 10.44 10.64
CA GLY A 148 3.98 9.17 10.58
C GLY A 148 4.87 8.00 10.14
N ALA A 149 5.69 8.21 9.10
CA ALA A 149 6.65 7.23 8.58
C ALA A 149 7.61 6.72 9.65
N VAL A 150 8.31 7.65 10.30
CA VAL A 150 9.35 7.36 11.28
C VAL A 150 8.72 6.75 12.52
N SER A 151 7.53 7.21 12.93
CA SER A 151 6.80 6.62 14.06
C SER A 151 6.41 5.17 13.78
N LEU A 152 5.91 4.87 12.58
CA LEU A 152 5.59 3.51 12.19
C LEU A 152 6.86 2.65 12.12
N ALA A 153 7.89 3.11 11.41
CA ALA A 153 9.18 2.43 11.30
C ALA A 153 9.77 2.09 12.67
N ALA A 154 9.65 3.02 13.63
CA ALA A 154 10.07 2.81 15.01
C ALA A 154 9.30 1.70 15.71
N VAL A 155 7.96 1.69 15.57
CA VAL A 155 7.12 0.62 16.12
C VAL A 155 7.53 -0.73 15.52
N LEU A 156 7.69 -0.81 14.19
CA LEU A 156 8.12 -2.05 13.54
C LEU A 156 9.54 -2.46 13.97
N TRP A 157 10.44 -1.50 14.14
CA TRP A 157 11.79 -1.74 14.67
C TRP A 157 11.76 -2.42 16.03
N THR A 158 10.96 -1.87 16.94
CA THR A 158 10.84 -2.37 18.31
C THR A 158 10.13 -3.71 18.43
N LEU A 159 9.18 -3.99 17.53
CA LEU A 159 8.35 -5.19 17.63
C LEU A 159 8.99 -6.40 16.97
N PHE A 160 9.72 -6.23 15.86
CA PHE A 160 10.23 -7.37 15.10
C PHE A 160 11.43 -7.10 14.19
N LEU A 161 11.60 -5.88 13.64
CA LEU A 161 12.61 -5.67 12.58
C LEU A 161 14.05 -5.85 13.09
N ALA A 162 14.34 -5.48 14.34
CA ALA A 162 15.67 -5.63 14.91
C ALA A 162 16.11 -7.10 15.01
N GLU A 163 15.23 -7.97 15.52
CA GLU A 163 15.49 -9.41 15.64
C GLU A 163 15.61 -10.07 14.27
N LEU A 164 14.76 -9.69 13.32
CA LEU A 164 14.78 -10.23 11.96
C LEU A 164 16.04 -9.85 11.19
N LEU A 165 16.55 -8.63 11.39
CA LEU A 165 17.82 -8.23 10.78
C LEU A 165 19.01 -9.00 11.33
N GLN A 166 19.00 -9.39 12.61
CA GLN A 166 20.02 -10.28 13.18
C GLN A 166 19.96 -11.67 12.55
N GLN A 167 18.76 -12.20 12.31
CA GLN A 167 18.58 -13.48 11.62
C GLN A 167 19.12 -13.45 10.18
N LEU A 168 19.10 -12.27 9.53
CA LEU A 168 19.62 -12.07 8.19
C LEU A 168 21.16 -11.92 8.10
N GLU A 169 21.89 -11.83 9.22
CA GLU A 169 23.35 -11.63 9.17
C GLU A 169 24.09 -12.79 8.50
N GLY A 170 23.56 -14.01 8.60
CA GLY A 170 24.09 -15.22 7.94
C GLY A 170 23.47 -15.53 6.57
N ALA A 171 22.46 -14.77 6.14
CA ALA A 171 21.72 -15.07 4.92
C ALA A 171 22.51 -14.72 3.64
N PRO A 172 22.25 -15.40 2.51
CA PRO A 172 22.80 -15.03 1.21
C PRO A 172 22.53 -13.55 0.86
N PHE A 173 23.43 -12.95 0.09
CA PHE A 173 23.36 -11.53 -0.27
C PHE A 173 21.99 -11.09 -0.82
N TRP A 174 21.43 -11.87 -1.75
CA TRP A 174 20.15 -11.56 -2.38
C TRP A 174 18.99 -11.62 -1.39
N GLU A 175 19.00 -12.61 -0.51
CA GLU A 175 17.98 -12.77 0.51
C GLU A 175 18.00 -11.56 1.46
N ARG A 176 19.17 -11.22 2.00
CA ARG A 176 19.35 -10.06 2.87
C ARG A 176 18.95 -8.76 2.20
N LEU A 177 19.36 -8.55 0.94
CA LEU A 177 19.04 -7.34 0.20
C LEU A 177 17.52 -7.19 0.00
N ILE A 178 16.88 -8.23 -0.53
CA ILE A 178 15.46 -8.19 -0.90
C ILE A 178 14.59 -8.13 0.35
N ALA A 179 14.88 -8.97 1.34
CA ALA A 179 14.12 -9.03 2.58
C ALA A 179 14.19 -7.69 3.36
N SER A 180 15.32 -6.96 3.26
CA SER A 180 15.44 -5.60 3.81
C SER A 180 14.68 -4.53 3.01
N ILE A 181 14.51 -4.71 1.70
CA ILE A 181 13.87 -3.73 0.82
C ILE A 181 12.35 -3.71 1.03
N TYR A 182 11.70 -4.85 1.24
CA TYR A 182 10.23 -4.93 1.36
C TYR A 182 9.65 -4.02 2.46
N PRO A 183 10.11 -4.08 3.74
CA PRO A 183 9.60 -3.19 4.78
C PRO A 183 9.81 -1.70 4.47
N ILE A 184 10.93 -1.36 3.82
CA ILE A 184 11.22 0.02 3.41
C ILE A 184 10.22 0.47 2.34
N LEU A 185 9.95 -0.36 1.33
CA LEU A 185 8.98 -0.05 0.28
C LEU A 185 7.57 0.10 0.83
N ASP A 186 7.16 -0.74 1.79
CA ASP A 186 5.86 -0.64 2.45
C ASP A 186 5.70 0.69 3.20
N ILE A 187 6.72 1.07 3.98
CA ILE A 187 6.73 2.36 4.70
C ILE A 187 6.66 3.51 3.70
N VAL A 188 7.49 3.50 2.65
CA VAL A 188 7.51 4.56 1.63
C VAL A 188 6.16 4.66 0.92
N MET A 189 5.52 3.53 0.62
CA MET A 189 4.20 3.47 0.01
C MET A 189 3.10 4.02 0.92
N LEU A 190 3.09 3.63 2.20
CA LEU A 190 2.12 4.13 3.18
C LEU A 190 2.25 5.64 3.36
N VAL A 191 3.47 6.16 3.40
CA VAL A 191 3.77 7.59 3.53
C VAL A 191 3.36 8.36 2.29
N MET A 192 3.70 7.84 1.10
CA MET A 192 3.29 8.42 -0.17
C MET A 192 1.76 8.49 -0.25
N LEU A 193 1.07 7.45 0.19
CA LEU A 193 -0.38 7.42 0.16
C LEU A 193 -1.00 8.37 1.20
N LEU A 194 -0.47 8.40 2.43
CA LEU A 194 -0.91 9.36 3.45
C LEU A 194 -0.72 10.78 2.93
N TRP A 195 0.42 11.07 2.31
CA TRP A 195 0.71 12.35 1.67
C TRP A 195 -0.33 12.68 0.59
N VAL A 196 -0.65 11.71 -0.28
CA VAL A 196 -1.64 11.87 -1.35
C VAL A 196 -3.08 11.98 -0.83
N ALA A 197 -3.41 11.37 0.31
CA ALA A 197 -4.72 11.39 0.94
C ALA A 197 -4.96 12.68 1.76
N VAL A 198 -3.93 13.16 2.45
CA VAL A 198 -3.99 14.34 3.33
C VAL A 198 -3.81 15.64 2.54
N ARG A 199 -3.09 15.63 1.42
CA ARG A 199 -2.94 16.83 0.59
C ARG A 199 -4.31 17.39 0.21
N ARG A 200 -4.45 18.71 0.29
CA ARG A 200 -5.68 19.43 -0.09
C ARG A 200 -5.98 19.07 -1.55
N SER A 201 -6.99 18.23 -1.74
CA SER A 201 -7.52 17.82 -3.04
C SER A 201 -8.92 18.42 -3.18
N SER A 202 -9.30 18.83 -4.40
CA SER A 202 -10.68 19.22 -4.73
C SER A 202 -11.69 18.11 -4.42
N TYR A 203 -11.20 16.88 -4.21
CA TYR A 203 -11.95 15.65 -3.96
C TYR A 203 -11.74 15.12 -2.54
N ARG A 204 -11.76 16.00 -1.52
CA ARG A 204 -11.64 15.63 -0.09
C ARG A 204 -12.30 14.28 0.21
N PHE A 205 -11.52 13.34 0.76
CA PHE A 205 -11.90 11.94 0.97
C PHE A 205 -12.28 11.22 -0.31
N ASP A 206 -11.30 11.11 -1.20
CA ASP A 206 -11.44 10.28 -2.39
C ASP A 206 -11.57 8.81 -1.95
N PRO A 207 -12.75 8.19 -2.09
CA PRO A 207 -12.96 6.81 -1.65
C PRO A 207 -12.02 5.84 -2.39
N ARG A 208 -11.52 6.22 -3.58
CA ARG A 208 -10.54 5.45 -4.34
C ARG A 208 -9.23 5.33 -3.54
N LEU A 209 -8.71 6.44 -3.04
CA LEU A 209 -7.46 6.50 -2.29
C LEU A 209 -7.61 5.87 -0.90
N LEU A 210 -8.76 6.04 -0.25
CA LEU A 210 -9.03 5.39 1.05
C LEU A 210 -9.11 3.87 0.90
N THR A 211 -9.81 3.38 -0.11
CA THR A 211 -9.90 1.93 -0.40
C THR A 211 -8.52 1.39 -0.77
N PHE A 212 -7.75 2.12 -1.57
CA PHE A 212 -6.37 1.77 -1.90
C PHE A 212 -5.49 1.70 -0.64
N GLY A 213 -5.65 2.63 0.29
CA GLY A 213 -4.88 2.66 1.53
C GLY A 213 -5.19 1.56 2.50
N PHE A 214 -6.47 1.22 2.61
CA PHE A 214 -6.87 0.01 3.32
C PHE A 214 -6.22 -1.24 2.70
N ALA A 215 -6.30 -1.38 1.37
CA ALA A 215 -5.68 -2.50 0.67
C ALA A 215 -4.17 -2.58 0.87
N LEU A 216 -3.48 -1.43 0.86
CA LEU A 216 -2.04 -1.33 1.11
C LEU A 216 -1.67 -1.67 2.56
N ALA A 217 -2.50 -1.29 3.54
CA ALA A 217 -2.27 -1.67 4.93
C ALA A 217 -2.42 -3.18 5.14
N VAL A 218 -3.40 -3.80 4.48
CA VAL A 218 -3.55 -5.28 4.47
C VAL A 218 -2.38 -5.95 3.76
N GLN A 219 -1.91 -5.40 2.64
CA GLN A 219 -0.71 -5.87 1.93
C GLN A 219 0.53 -5.81 2.84
N ALA A 220 0.79 -4.68 3.49
CA ALA A 220 1.93 -4.53 4.39
C ALA A 220 1.87 -5.52 5.57
N ALA A 221 0.67 -5.83 6.08
CA ALA A 221 0.51 -6.87 7.09
C ALA A 221 0.85 -8.28 6.55
N ALA A 222 0.49 -8.56 5.29
CA ALA A 222 0.88 -9.79 4.61
C ALA A 222 2.40 -9.87 4.41
N ASP A 223 3.02 -8.77 3.98
CA ASP A 223 4.47 -8.67 3.75
C ASP A 223 5.27 -8.82 5.05
N ILE A 224 4.81 -8.22 6.16
CA ILE A 224 5.41 -8.45 7.49
C ILE A 224 5.30 -9.93 7.89
N THR A 225 4.14 -10.56 7.70
CA THR A 225 3.94 -11.97 8.04
C THR A 225 4.85 -12.87 7.20
N PHE A 226 4.94 -12.61 5.90
CA PHE A 226 5.82 -13.33 4.99
C PHE A 226 7.30 -13.11 5.33
N PHE A 227 7.69 -11.90 5.72
CA PHE A 227 9.04 -11.59 6.18
C PHE A 227 9.41 -12.36 7.46
N VAL A 228 8.55 -12.38 8.47
CA VAL A 228 8.78 -13.14 9.71
C VAL A 228 8.96 -14.64 9.44
N ASN A 229 8.16 -15.20 8.52
CA ASN A 229 8.17 -16.64 8.26
C ASN A 229 9.18 -17.07 7.18
N GLY A 230 9.62 -16.15 6.31
CA GLY A 230 10.36 -16.48 5.10
C GLY A 230 11.87 -16.42 5.22
N VAL A 231 12.42 -15.79 6.27
CA VAL A 231 13.88 -15.66 6.43
C VAL A 231 14.53 -17.05 6.58
N GLY A 232 15.47 -17.35 5.70
CA GLY A 232 16.18 -18.63 5.60
C GLY A 232 15.35 -19.78 5.03
N GLN A 233 14.14 -19.53 4.53
CA GLN A 233 13.20 -20.57 4.08
C GLN A 233 12.99 -20.54 2.56
N THR A 234 12.49 -21.66 2.02
CA THR A 234 11.91 -21.65 0.67
C THR A 234 10.55 -20.97 0.68
N PHE A 235 10.07 -20.56 -0.49
CA PHE A 235 8.76 -19.92 -0.65
C PHE A 235 7.61 -20.80 -0.11
N GLU A 236 7.69 -22.11 -0.28
CA GLU A 236 6.71 -23.09 0.23
C GLU A 236 6.77 -23.17 1.77
N GLN A 237 7.96 -23.20 2.34
CA GLN A 237 8.17 -23.26 3.79
C GLN A 237 7.79 -21.97 4.51
N ALA A 238 7.91 -20.83 3.82
CA ALA A 238 7.57 -19.52 4.36
C ALA A 238 6.07 -19.36 4.66
N SER A 239 5.21 -20.28 4.18
CA SER A 239 3.76 -20.29 4.37
C SER A 239 3.16 -18.88 4.23
N PRO A 240 3.19 -18.29 3.02
CA PRO A 240 2.74 -16.93 2.81
C PRO A 240 1.29 -16.76 3.30
N ALA A 241 1.00 -15.59 3.89
CA ALA A 241 -0.36 -15.26 4.33
C ALA A 241 -1.26 -14.94 3.12
N TYR A 242 -1.53 -15.94 2.27
CA TYR A 242 -2.25 -15.78 1.01
C TYR A 242 -3.62 -15.13 1.19
N GLY A 243 -4.32 -15.43 2.27
CA GLY A 243 -5.58 -14.78 2.62
C GLY A 243 -5.45 -13.25 2.68
N LEU A 244 -4.38 -12.73 3.29
CA LEU A 244 -4.13 -11.30 3.37
C LEU A 244 -3.75 -10.71 1.99
N TYR A 245 -2.87 -11.38 1.23
CA TYR A 245 -2.51 -10.93 -0.11
C TYR A 245 -3.72 -10.86 -1.06
N ILE A 246 -4.59 -11.87 -1.02
CA ILE A 246 -5.81 -11.90 -1.85
C ILE A 246 -6.80 -10.85 -1.38
N MET A 247 -6.93 -10.63 -0.07
CA MET A 247 -7.75 -9.56 0.50
C MET A 247 -7.25 -8.16 0.05
N ALA A 248 -5.94 -7.94 0.06
CA ALA A 248 -5.33 -6.72 -0.47
C ALA A 248 -5.64 -6.56 -1.97
N ALA A 249 -5.48 -7.62 -2.77
CA ALA A 249 -5.83 -7.61 -4.19
C ALA A 249 -7.33 -7.33 -4.44
N ALA A 250 -8.22 -7.80 -3.57
CA ALA A 250 -9.64 -7.45 -3.60
C ALA A 250 -9.87 -5.95 -3.35
N GLY A 251 -9.16 -5.38 -2.38
CA GLY A 251 -9.18 -3.94 -2.10
C GLY A 251 -8.62 -3.09 -3.26
N PHE A 252 -7.53 -3.52 -3.90
CA PHE A 252 -7.00 -2.83 -5.08
C PHE A 252 -7.96 -2.94 -6.29
N THR A 253 -8.61 -4.10 -6.47
CA THR A 253 -9.68 -4.30 -7.46
C THR A 253 -10.85 -3.34 -7.19
N ALA A 254 -11.29 -3.24 -5.93
CA ALA A 254 -12.32 -2.30 -5.51
C ALA A 254 -11.95 -0.84 -5.83
N ALA A 255 -10.71 -0.44 -5.54
CA ALA A 255 -10.20 0.88 -5.92
C ALA A 255 -10.27 1.07 -7.45
N GLY A 256 -9.84 0.07 -8.23
CA GLY A 256 -9.95 0.06 -9.69
C GLY A 256 -11.38 0.23 -10.21
N LEU A 257 -12.38 -0.38 -9.56
CA LEU A 257 -13.79 -0.19 -9.91
C LEU A 257 -14.28 1.22 -9.59
N LEU A 258 -13.88 1.77 -8.45
CA LEU A 258 -14.23 3.13 -8.03
C LEU A 258 -13.63 4.20 -8.97
N LEU A 259 -12.50 3.91 -9.64
CA LEU A 259 -11.93 4.79 -10.66
C LEU A 259 -12.86 5.07 -11.85
N ARG A 260 -13.86 4.21 -12.11
CA ARG A 260 -14.82 4.38 -13.21
C ARG A 260 -15.62 5.67 -13.08
N ASN A 261 -15.85 6.12 -11.85
CA ASN A 261 -16.62 7.32 -11.55
C ASN A 261 -15.65 8.45 -11.22
N SER A 262 -15.44 9.39 -12.16
CA SER A 262 -14.70 10.61 -11.86
C SER A 262 -15.44 11.35 -10.75
N PRO A 263 -14.81 11.59 -9.58
CA PRO A 263 -15.46 12.35 -8.53
C PRO A 263 -15.78 13.75 -9.07
N LYS A 264 -16.97 14.27 -8.74
CA LYS A 264 -17.33 15.64 -9.12
C LYS A 264 -16.52 16.61 -8.25
N PRO A 265 -15.92 17.67 -8.83
CA PRO A 265 -15.22 18.68 -8.04
C PRO A 265 -16.17 19.25 -6.99
N ARG A 266 -15.75 19.28 -5.72
CA ARG A 266 -16.57 19.91 -4.68
C ARG A 266 -16.38 21.43 -4.74
N GLU A 267 -17.48 22.16 -4.92
CA GLU A 267 -17.53 23.63 -5.06
C GLU A 267 -17.03 24.36 -3.80
N TYR A 268 -17.14 23.73 -2.63
CA TYR A 268 -16.66 24.27 -1.35
C TYR A 268 -15.47 23.46 -0.81
N ALA A 269 -14.28 23.69 -1.37
CA ALA A 269 -13.02 23.08 -0.91
C ALA A 269 -12.50 23.67 0.42
N ASP A 270 -13.25 24.60 1.05
CA ASP A 270 -12.79 25.46 2.16
C ASP A 270 -13.40 25.19 3.54
N ARG A 271 -14.15 24.11 3.73
CA ARG A 271 -14.55 23.72 5.11
C ARG A 271 -13.31 23.44 5.98
N GLY A 272 -13.38 23.63 7.30
CA GLY A 272 -12.29 23.27 8.22
C GLY A 272 -11.80 21.83 8.01
N GLN A 273 -10.53 21.57 8.31
CA GLN A 273 -10.01 20.19 8.32
C GLN A 273 -10.66 19.43 9.48
N PRO A 274 -11.16 18.20 9.27
CA PRO A 274 -11.74 17.43 10.35
C PRO A 274 -10.66 17.03 11.37
N LEU A 275 -11.01 17.02 12.66
CA LEU A 275 -10.08 16.75 13.77
C LEU A 275 -9.29 15.46 13.59
N TRP A 276 -9.91 14.39 13.10
CA TRP A 276 -9.21 13.13 12.91
C TRP A 276 -8.08 13.20 11.87
N ALA A 277 -8.20 14.06 10.85
CA ALA A 277 -7.13 14.24 9.85
C ALA A 277 -5.93 14.99 10.44
N ILE A 278 -6.19 15.86 11.43
CA ILE A 278 -5.16 16.51 12.23
C ILE A 278 -4.51 15.49 13.17
N LEU A 279 -5.30 14.59 13.77
CA LEU A 279 -4.82 13.60 14.74
C LEU A 279 -4.14 12.38 14.11
N ALA A 280 -4.46 12.04 12.85
CA ALA A 280 -3.96 10.84 12.16
C ALA A 280 -2.43 10.68 12.15
N PRO A 281 -1.61 11.69 11.80
CA PRO A 281 -0.15 11.55 11.87
C PRO A 281 0.36 11.37 13.31
N TYR A 282 -0.36 11.88 14.30
CA TYR A 282 0.02 11.77 15.72
C TYR A 282 -0.42 10.46 16.35
N SER A 283 -1.37 9.70 15.78
CA SER A 283 -1.79 8.44 16.38
C SER A 283 -0.66 7.41 16.40
N ALA A 284 0.19 7.38 15.37
CA ALA A 284 1.38 6.54 15.33
C ALA A 284 2.41 6.94 16.39
N MET A 285 2.60 8.26 16.60
CA MET A 285 3.46 8.79 17.65
C MET A 285 2.94 8.43 19.05
N ILE A 286 1.63 8.55 19.28
CA ILE A 286 0.99 8.15 20.54
C ILE A 286 1.18 6.66 20.78
N ALA A 287 0.96 5.82 19.76
CA ALA A 287 1.18 4.39 19.85
C ALA A 287 2.63 4.06 20.21
N LEU A 288 3.61 4.75 19.62
CA LEU A 288 5.02 4.60 19.97
C LEU A 288 5.30 5.00 21.42
N ILE A 289 4.76 6.13 21.89
CA ILE A 289 4.94 6.58 23.28
C ILE A 289 4.37 5.53 24.25
N VAL A 290 3.17 5.02 23.97
CA VAL A 290 2.53 3.96 24.78
C VAL A 290 3.36 2.69 24.76
N LEU A 291 3.85 2.27 23.59
CA LEU A 291 4.67 1.08 23.45
C LEU A 291 5.99 1.20 24.22
N VAL A 292 6.69 2.34 24.09
CA VAL A 292 7.92 2.62 24.85
C VAL A 292 7.64 2.65 26.34
N ALA A 293 6.57 3.30 26.79
CA ALA A 293 6.20 3.31 28.21
C ALA A 293 5.91 1.90 28.72
N TYR A 294 5.22 1.07 27.93
CA TYR A 294 4.93 -0.31 28.27
C TYR A 294 6.21 -1.16 28.39
N THR A 295 7.10 -1.12 27.39
CA THR A 295 8.36 -1.90 27.41
C THR A 295 9.26 -1.49 28.56
N GLN A 296 9.28 -0.21 28.94
CA GLN A 296 10.01 0.27 30.11
C GLN A 296 9.49 -0.30 31.42
N VAL A 297 8.17 -0.47 31.54
CA VAL A 297 7.55 -1.04 32.74
C VAL A 297 7.75 -2.54 32.81
N THR A 298 7.69 -3.25 31.69
CA THR A 298 7.81 -4.72 31.66
C THR A 298 9.26 -5.21 31.70
N ASN A 299 10.19 -4.49 31.06
CA ASN A 299 11.60 -4.87 30.94
C ASN A 299 12.52 -3.76 31.51
N PRO A 300 12.44 -3.46 32.82
CA PRO A 300 13.29 -2.45 33.45
C PRO A 300 14.75 -2.92 33.45
N GLY A 301 15.54 -2.45 32.48
CA GLY A 301 16.96 -2.82 32.33
C GLY A 301 17.46 -2.82 30.89
N GLU A 302 16.58 -3.01 29.90
CA GLU A 302 16.92 -2.93 28.47
C GLU A 302 17.02 -1.48 27.94
N LEU A 303 17.15 -0.50 28.84
CA LEU A 303 17.31 0.92 28.55
C LEU A 303 18.57 1.27 27.76
N GLU A 304 19.45 0.30 27.50
CA GLU A 304 20.58 0.44 26.59
C GLU A 304 20.18 0.41 25.11
N ASN A 305 18.87 0.47 24.80
CA ASN A 305 18.36 0.65 23.45
C ASN A 305 18.59 2.08 22.94
N GLN A 306 19.84 2.43 22.64
CA GLN A 306 20.26 3.67 21.98
C GLN A 306 19.42 3.97 20.72
N GLY A 307 18.92 2.93 20.04
CA GLY A 307 18.04 3.04 18.88
C GLY A 307 16.71 3.72 19.19
N LEU A 308 16.06 3.40 20.31
CA LEU A 308 14.79 4.03 20.73
C LEU A 308 14.97 5.51 21.03
N LEU A 309 16.07 5.87 21.69
CA LEU A 309 16.38 7.26 22.01
C LEU A 309 16.72 8.06 20.73
N ALA A 310 17.45 7.46 19.80
CA ALA A 310 17.72 8.07 18.49
C ALA A 310 16.43 8.33 17.71
N ILE A 311 15.52 7.34 17.66
CA ILE A 311 14.20 7.47 17.04
C ILE A 311 13.38 8.59 17.69
N ALA A 312 13.28 8.59 19.03
CA ALA A 312 12.53 9.61 19.76
C ALA A 312 13.08 11.01 19.49
N THR A 313 14.41 11.15 19.43
CA THR A 313 15.09 12.39 19.08
C THR A 313 14.74 12.86 17.66
N VAL A 314 14.75 11.95 16.68
CA VAL A 314 14.35 12.25 15.29
C VAL A 314 12.89 12.71 15.24
N LEU A 315 11.98 12.04 15.95
CA LEU A 315 10.57 12.43 16.00
C LEU A 315 10.36 13.81 16.62
N VAL A 316 11.02 14.09 17.75
CA VAL A 316 10.96 15.42 18.37
C VAL A 316 11.49 16.49 17.41
N ALA A 317 12.62 16.24 16.75
CA ALA A 317 13.17 17.17 15.75
C ALA A 317 12.19 17.41 14.59
N LEU A 318 11.56 16.36 14.05
CA LEU A 318 10.57 16.49 12.98
C LEU A 318 9.34 17.28 13.43
N VAL A 319 8.85 17.06 14.64
CA VAL A 319 7.72 17.82 15.21
C VAL A 319 8.11 19.29 15.37
N ILE A 320 9.30 19.61 15.89
CA ILE A 320 9.78 20.99 16.01
C ILE A 320 9.88 21.67 14.64
N LEU A 321 10.50 21.00 13.66
CA LEU A 321 10.59 21.52 12.28
C LEU A 321 9.21 21.79 11.69
N ARG A 322 8.25 20.88 11.93
CA ARG A 322 6.87 21.02 11.50
C ARG A 322 6.19 22.23 12.13
N GLN A 323 6.37 22.47 13.43
CA GLN A 323 5.84 23.67 14.10
C GLN A 323 6.50 24.95 13.59
N GLY A 324 7.79 24.92 13.26
CA GLY A 324 8.50 26.08 12.69
C GLY A 324 7.97 26.52 11.33
N VAL A 325 7.36 25.62 10.55
CA VAL A 325 6.69 25.95 9.27
C VAL A 325 5.33 26.63 9.48
N GLU A 326 4.83 26.72 10.72
CA GLU A 326 3.57 27.43 11.03
C GLU A 326 3.74 28.90 11.42
N ILE A 327 4.96 29.32 11.78
CA ILE A 327 5.32 30.69 12.16
C ILE A 327 5.67 31.49 10.91
#